data_AF-A0A3S4I9G9-F1
#
_entry.id   AF-A0A3S4I9G9-F1
#
_cell.length_a   1.000
_cell.length_b   1.000
_cell.length_c   1.000
_cell.angle_alpha   90.00
_cell.angle_beta   90.00
_cell.angle_gamma   90.00
#
_symmetry.space_group_name_H-M   'P 1'
#
loop_
_entity.id
_entity.type
_entity.pdbx_description
1 polymer ?
#
loop_
_entity_poly.entity_id
_entity_poly.type
_entity_poly.pdbx_seq_one_letter_code
_entity_poly.pdbx_strand_id
1 'polypeptide(L)'
;MGEYIGIVTVSALMVTLFFGGWHGPFLPPFVWFALKTAFFMMMFILIRASLPRPRYDQVMSFGWKVCLPLTLINLLVTAAVILWQAQ
;
A
#
# COMPACT_ATOMS: atom_id res chain seq x y z
N MET A 1 12.70 4.12 17.88
CA MET A 1 13.41 3.77 16.62
C MET A 1 12.63 2.76 15.77
N GLY A 2 12.12 1.66 16.33
CA GLY A 2 11.36 0.65 15.57
C GLY A 2 10.10 1.14 14.84
N GLU A 3 9.36 2.12 15.39
CA GLU A 3 8.15 2.67 14.75
C GLU A 3 8.47 3.32 13.39
N TYR A 4 9.56 4.10 13.30
CA TYR A 4 9.99 4.73 12.05
C TYR A 4 10.54 3.72 11.06
N ILE A 5 11.25 2.70 11.53
CA ILE A 5 11.70 1.58 10.68
C ILE A 5 10.48 0.86 10.09
N GLY A 6 9.41 0.68 10.87
CA GLY A 6 8.14 0.12 10.40
C GLY A 6 7.53 0.94 9.24
N ILE A 7 7.46 2.26 9.37
CA ILE A 7 6.93 3.15 8.32
C ILE A 7 7.77 3.05 7.04
N VAL A 8 9.09 3.01 7.17
CA VAL A 8 10.03 2.86 6.03
C VAL A 8 9.82 1.51 5.34
N THR A 9 9.76 0.41 6.10
CA THR A 9 9.58 -0.94 5.57
C THR A 9 8.23 -1.12 4.89
N VAL A 10 7.14 -0.61 5.46
CA VAL A 10 5.80 -0.68 4.85
C VAL A 10 5.74 0.14 3.56
N SER A 11 6.35 1.33 3.55
CA SER A 11 6.45 2.15 2.34
C SER A 11 7.26 1.44 1.24
N ALA A 12 8.36 0.79 1.60
CA ALA A 12 9.16 -0.01 0.67
C ALA A 12 8.36 -1.21 0.10
N LEU A 13 7.65 -1.95 0.95
CA LEU A 13 6.81 -3.09 0.53
C LEU A 13 5.66 -2.67 -0.38
N MET A 14 5.00 -1.53 -0.13
CA MET A 14 3.96 -1.05 -1.05
C MET A 14 4.51 -0.73 -2.44
N VAL A 15 5.68 -0.11 -2.50
CA VAL A 15 6.32 0.25 -3.77
C VAL A 15 6.72 -1.00 -4.57
N THR A 16 7.27 -2.01 -3.90
CA THR A 16 7.68 -3.26 -4.57
C THR A 16 6.50 -4.11 -5.02
N LEU A 17 5.49 -4.30 -4.17
CA LEU A 17 4.39 -5.23 -4.43
C LEU A 17 3.36 -4.67 -5.41
N PHE A 18 3.05 -3.36 -5.35
CA PHE A 18 1.95 -2.79 -6.14
C PHE A 18 2.43 -1.81 -7.23
N PHE A 19 3.49 -1.03 -6.98
CA PHE A 19 3.90 0.05 -7.89
C PHE A 19 5.09 -0.30 -8.80
N GLY A 20 5.31 -1.60 -9.02
CA GLY A 20 6.30 -2.11 -9.98
C GLY A 20 7.76 -1.89 -9.56
N GLY A 21 8.03 -1.62 -8.27
CA GLY A 21 9.36 -1.53 -7.69
C GLY A 21 10.34 -0.68 -8.50
N TRP A 22 11.26 -1.37 -9.17
CA TRP A 22 12.38 -0.84 -9.94
C TRP A 22 12.07 -0.46 -11.40
N HIS A 23 10.88 -0.77 -11.93
CA HIS A 23 10.53 -0.42 -13.31
C HIS A 23 10.18 1.06 -13.45
N GLY A 24 10.99 1.79 -14.24
CA GLY A 24 10.79 3.17 -14.65
C GLY A 24 11.44 3.41 -16.04
N PRO A 25 10.81 4.20 -16.93
CA PRO A 25 11.24 4.32 -18.33
C PRO A 25 12.48 5.20 -18.59
N PHE A 26 12.92 6.04 -17.63
CA PHE A 26 13.92 7.09 -17.88
C PHE A 26 15.07 7.25 -16.86
N LEU A 27 14.98 6.69 -15.65
CA LEU A 27 15.96 6.92 -14.56
C LEU A 27 16.60 5.62 -14.06
N PRO A 28 17.76 5.67 -13.40
CA PRO A 28 18.37 4.50 -12.77
C PRO A 28 17.35 3.82 -11.84
N PRO A 29 17.22 2.49 -11.88
CA PRO A 29 16.18 1.77 -11.15
C PRO A 29 16.13 2.15 -9.66
N PHE A 30 17.30 2.29 -9.04
CA PHE A 30 17.44 2.63 -7.63
C PHE A 30 16.85 4.01 -7.28
N VAL A 31 17.04 5.01 -8.14
CA VAL A 31 16.52 6.37 -7.92
C VAL A 31 15.00 6.37 -7.97
N TRP A 32 14.41 5.58 -8.88
CA TRP A 32 12.96 5.47 -9.02
C TRP A 32 12.32 4.78 -7.83
N PHE A 33 12.96 3.73 -7.32
CA PHE A 33 12.55 3.06 -6.08
C PHE A 33 12.61 4.04 -4.90
N ALA A 34 13.75 4.71 -4.69
CA ALA A 34 13.94 5.65 -3.59
C ALA A 34 12.94 6.81 -3.65
N LEU A 35 12.65 7.35 -4.84
CA LEU A 35 11.69 8.44 -5.03
C LEU A 35 10.26 8.00 -4.68
N LYS A 36 9.82 6.83 -5.17
CA LYS A 36 8.50 6.29 -4.82
C LYS A 36 8.39 6.02 -3.33
N THR A 37 9.41 5.40 -2.72
CA THR A 37 9.42 5.13 -1.28
C THR A 37 9.41 6.42 -0.46
N ALA A 38 10.17 7.45 -0.86
CA ALA A 38 10.16 8.75 -0.23
C ALA A 38 8.79 9.44 -0.35
N PHE A 39 8.12 9.33 -1.50
CA PHE A 39 6.76 9.84 -1.69
C PHE A 39 5.77 9.19 -0.70
N PHE A 40 5.76 7.86 -0.59
CA PHE A 40 4.88 7.17 0.36
C PHE A 40 5.24 7.48 1.82
N MET A 41 6.52 7.62 2.15
CA MET A 41 6.96 8.02 3.48
C MET A 41 6.47 9.43 3.83
N MET A 42 6.61 10.39 2.92
CA MET A 42 6.08 11.74 3.08
C MET A 42 4.56 11.73 3.24
N MET A 43 3.85 10.91 2.45
CA MET A 43 2.41 10.74 2.59
C MET A 43 2.02 10.23 3.99
N PHE A 44 2.71 9.23 4.55
CA PHE A 44 2.46 8.76 5.91
C PHE A 44 2.69 9.83 6.97
N ILE A 45 3.73 10.65 6.81
CA ILE A 45 4.02 11.77 7.71
C ILE A 45 2.91 12.83 7.62
N LEU A 46 2.45 13.17 6.41
CA LEU A 46 1.36 14.12 6.20
C LEU A 46 0.03 13.60 6.78
N ILE A 47 -0.29 12.32 6.61
CA ILE A 47 -1.49 11.71 7.19
C ILE A 47 -1.44 11.79 8.72
N ARG A 48 -0.28 11.54 9.34
CA ARG A 48 -0.09 11.67 10.78
C ARG A 48 -0.25 13.13 11.25
N ALA A 49 0.13 14.09 10.43
CA ALA A 49 0.00 15.52 10.75
C ALA A 49 -1.44 16.04 10.56
N SER A 50 -2.16 15.56 9.54
CA SER A 50 -3.47 16.08 9.14
C SER A 50 -4.66 15.42 9.83
N LEU A 51 -4.55 14.16 10.25
CA LEU A 51 -5.70 13.43 10.82
C LEU A 51 -5.82 13.61 12.35
N PRO A 52 -7.00 14.02 12.85
CA PRO A 52 -7.34 13.91 14.26
C PRO A 52 -7.35 12.43 14.67
N ARG A 53 -6.81 12.10 15.85
CA ARG A 53 -6.67 10.70 16.32
C ARG A 53 -8.02 9.96 16.25
N PRO A 54 -8.20 8.97 15.35
CA PRO A 54 -9.45 8.23 15.27
C PRO A 54 -9.59 7.26 16.45
N ARG A 55 -10.83 7.01 16.88
CA ARG A 55 -11.08 6.07 17.98
C ARG A 55 -10.79 4.64 17.52
N TYR A 56 -10.19 3.82 18.40
CA TYR A 56 -9.83 2.43 18.09
C TYR A 56 -11.01 1.62 17.53
N ASP A 57 -12.20 1.78 18.11
CA ASP A 57 -13.41 1.09 17.66
C ASP A 57 -13.82 1.43 16.22
N GLN A 58 -13.57 2.67 15.79
CA GLN A 58 -13.89 3.11 14.43
C GLN A 58 -12.92 2.50 13.42
N VAL A 59 -11.64 2.42 13.76
CA VAL A 59 -10.62 1.76 12.94
C VAL A 59 -10.90 0.27 12.81
N MET A 60 -11.25 -0.39 13.92
CA MET A 60 -11.59 -1.81 13.94
C MET A 60 -12.85 -2.10 13.12
N SER A 61 -13.90 -1.29 13.30
CA SER A 61 -15.13 -1.44 12.53
C SER A 61 -14.89 -1.20 11.03
N PHE A 62 -14.01 -0.25 10.64
CA PHE A 62 -13.67 -0.02 9.24
C PHE A 62 -12.88 -1.20 8.64
N GLY A 63 -11.88 -1.70 9.37
CA GLY A 63 -11.09 -2.86 8.93
C GLY A 63 -11.95 -4.10 8.69
N TRP A 64 -12.88 -4.39 9.60
CA TRP A 64 -13.74 -5.57 9.50
C TRP A 64 -14.91 -5.41 8.53
N LYS A 65 -15.56 -4.24 8.48
CA LYS A 65 -16.76 -4.06 7.64
C LYS A 65 -16.43 -3.62 6.22
N VAL A 66 -15.28 -3.02 5.97
CA VAL A 66 -14.94 -2.45 4.66
C VAL A 66 -13.71 -3.12 4.07
N CYS A 67 -12.57 -3.13 4.77
CA CYS A 67 -11.33 -3.65 4.19
C CYS A 67 -11.41 -5.16 3.89
N LEU A 68 -11.87 -5.98 4.84
CA LEU A 68 -11.99 -7.43 4.64
C LEU A 68 -12.88 -7.80 3.45
N PRO A 69 -14.16 -7.39 3.37
CA PRO A 69 -15.00 -7.76 2.24
C PRO A 69 -14.46 -7.22 0.91
N LEU A 70 -13.88 -6.02 0.90
CA LEU A 70 -13.29 -5.45 -0.32
C LEU A 70 -12.10 -6.28 -0.84
N THR A 71 -11.20 -6.71 0.05
CA THR A 71 -10.07 -7.58 -0.34
C THR A 71 -10.54 -8.93 -0.86
N LEU A 72 -11.59 -9.50 -0.26
CA LEU A 72 -12.15 -10.79 -0.69
C LEU A 72 -12.80 -10.68 -2.08
N ILE A 73 -13.53 -9.60 -2.34
CA ILE A 73 -14.11 -9.32 -3.67
C ILE A 73 -13.00 -9.15 -4.70
N ASN A 74 -11.96 -8.37 -4.41
CA ASN A 74 -10.84 -8.17 -5.34
C ASN A 74 -10.14 -9.50 -5.69
N LEU A 75 -9.97 -10.38 -4.69
CA LEU A 75 -9.40 -11.71 -4.87
C LEU A 75 -10.29 -12.61 -5.76
N LEU A 76 -11.60 -12.65 -5.50
CA LEU A 76 -12.55 -13.42 -6.30
C LEU A 76 -12.62 -12.93 -7.75
N VAL A 77 -12.61 -11.61 -7.96
CA VAL A 77 -12.60 -11.01 -9.30
C VAL A 77 -11.33 -11.37 -10.04
N THR A 78 -10.17 -11.26 -9.40
CA THR A 78 -8.87 -11.62 -10.01
C THR A 78 -8.84 -13.11 -10.37
N ALA A 79 -9.34 -13.98 -9.49
CA ALA A 79 -9.45 -15.41 -9.76
C ALA A 79 -10.37 -15.71 -10.96
N ALA A 80 -11.52 -15.05 -11.04
CA ALA A 80 -12.45 -15.22 -12.16
C ALA A 80 -11.85 -14.75 -13.50
N VAL A 81 -11.13 -13.61 -13.50
CA VAL A 81 -10.45 -13.11 -14.71
C VAL A 81 -9.36 -14.08 -15.17
N ILE A 82 -8.55 -14.61 -14.26
CA ILE A 82 -7.50 -15.58 -14.61
C ILE A 82 -8.13 -16.86 -15.18
N LEU A 83 -9.24 -17.35 -14.60
CA LEU A 83 -9.93 -18.53 -15.11
C LEU A 83 -10.53 -18.30 -16.51
N TRP A 84 -11.09 -17.12 -16.76
CA TRP A 84 -11.57 -16.74 -18.10
C TRP A 84 -10.45 -16.68 -19.13
N GLN A 85 -9.28 -16.15 -18.75
CA GLN A 85 -8.09 -16.05 -19.62
C GLN A 85 -7.44 -17.42 -19.87
N ALA A 86 -7.69 -18.41 -19.01
CA ALA A 86 -7.16 -19.77 -19.13
C ALA A 86 -8.01 -20.70 -20.01
N GLN A 87 -9.22 -20.28 -20.39
CA GLN A 87 -10.08 -20.93 -21.40
C GLN A 87 -9.82 -20.34 -22.79
#